data_AF-A0A3D1S0M4-F1
#
_entry.id   AF-A0A3D1S0M4-F1
#
_cell.length_a   1.000
_cell.length_b   1.000
_cell.length_c   1.000
_cell.angle_alpha   90.00
_cell.angle_beta   90.00
_cell.angle_gamma   90.00
#
_symmetry.space_group_name_H-M   'P 1'
#
loop_
_entity.id
_entity.type
_entity.pdbx_description
1 polymer ?
#
loop_
_entity_poly.entity_id
_entity_poly.type
_entity_poly.pdbx_seq_one_letter_code
_entity_poly.pdbx_strand_id
1 'polypeptide(L)'
;SQVIDVFVAGLEIDEEFAGVLADEGFTSLEEIAYVPVSELLEIEGLDEDIIEELRNRARAYLTTKALANEESLEPKEELLNLAGMTLEIAVALAKQGVTDLEELAEQGTDEICDIEGLDEKSAGEFIMAARNIKWFNEE
;
A
#
# COMPACT_ATOMS: atom_id res chain seq x y z
N SER A 1 -0.78 -0.93 21.24
CA SER A 1 0.62 -0.47 20.97
C SER A 1 0.84 -0.64 19.49
N GLN A 2 1.46 0.31 18.77
CA GLN A 2 1.55 0.20 17.29
C GLN A 2 2.18 -1.12 16.83
N VAL A 3 3.16 -1.65 17.58
CA VAL A 3 3.80 -2.94 17.29
C VAL A 3 2.84 -4.12 17.53
N ILE A 4 2.10 -4.09 18.64
CA ILE A 4 1.11 -5.13 18.98
C ILE A 4 0.02 -5.21 17.91
N ASP A 5 -0.48 -4.06 17.44
CA ASP A 5 -1.53 -4.01 16.42
C ASP A 5 -1.05 -4.64 15.09
N VAL A 6 0.22 -4.44 14.75
CA VAL A 6 0.86 -5.06 13.58
C VAL A 6 0.98 -6.58 13.73
N PHE A 7 1.34 -7.07 14.91
CA PHE A 7 1.44 -8.52 15.16
C PHE A 7 0.07 -9.19 15.18
N VAL A 8 -0.93 -8.59 15.84
CA VAL A 8 -2.31 -9.09 15.82
C VAL A 8 -2.82 -9.20 14.39
N ALA A 9 -2.65 -8.14 13.58
CA ALA A 9 -3.13 -8.12 12.19
C ALA A 9 -2.32 -9.04 11.26
N GLY A 10 -0.99 -9.07 11.39
CA GLY A 10 -0.10 -9.76 10.46
C GLY A 10 0.15 -11.22 10.78
N LEU A 11 0.00 -11.62 12.05
CA LEU A 11 0.18 -13.00 12.50
C LEU A 11 -1.14 -13.68 12.88
N GLU A 12 -2.25 -12.94 12.92
CA GLU A 12 -3.58 -13.44 13.30
C GLU A 12 -3.56 -14.12 14.69
N ILE A 13 -2.97 -13.42 15.66
CA ILE A 13 -2.86 -13.84 17.06
C ILE A 13 -3.62 -12.86 17.96
N ASP A 14 -3.85 -13.25 19.22
CA ASP A 14 -4.44 -12.33 20.20
C ASP A 14 -3.45 -11.28 20.73
N GLU A 15 -3.98 -10.26 21.40
CA GLU A 15 -3.20 -9.14 21.92
C GLU A 15 -2.23 -9.56 23.05
N GLU A 16 -2.59 -10.59 23.82
CA GLU A 16 -1.76 -11.10 24.92
C GLU A 16 -0.48 -11.74 24.36
N PHE A 17 -0.64 -12.59 23.34
CA PHE A 17 0.48 -13.24 22.66
C PHE A 17 1.32 -12.28 21.84
N ALA A 18 0.69 -11.29 21.19
CA ALA A 18 1.41 -10.19 20.55
C ALA A 18 2.22 -9.35 21.54
N GLY A 19 1.72 -9.19 22.78
CA GLY A 19 2.44 -8.57 23.88
C GLY A 19 3.72 -9.31 24.25
N VAL A 20 3.67 -10.64 24.34
CA VAL A 20 4.85 -11.48 24.61
C VAL A 20 5.94 -11.26 23.55
N LEU A 21 5.58 -11.29 22.27
CA LEU A 21 6.55 -11.04 21.18
C LEU A 21 7.17 -9.64 21.28
N ALA A 22 6.39 -8.62 21.62
CA ALA A 22 6.89 -7.26 21.79
C ALA A 22 7.81 -7.12 23.02
N ASP A 23 7.52 -7.82 24.11
CA ASP A 23 8.32 -7.83 25.33
C ASP A 23 9.67 -8.55 25.13
N GLU A 24 9.70 -9.57 24.27
CA GLU A 24 10.94 -10.22 23.80
C GLU A 24 11.77 -9.36 22.83
N GLY A 25 11.24 -8.19 22.45
CA GLY A 25 11.96 -7.17 21.68
C GLY A 25 11.71 -7.19 20.17
N PHE A 26 10.78 -8.02 19.69
CA PHE A 26 10.36 -7.97 18.28
C PHE A 26 9.57 -6.70 18.00
N THR A 27 9.90 -6.04 16.89
CA THR A 27 9.28 -4.78 16.49
C THR A 27 8.61 -4.84 15.12
N SER A 28 8.86 -5.90 14.36
CA SER A 28 8.44 -6.02 12.97
C SER A 28 8.11 -7.47 12.55
N LEU A 29 7.27 -7.62 11.53
CA LEU A 29 6.92 -8.95 10.97
C LEU A 29 8.10 -9.55 10.20
N GLU A 30 9.00 -8.71 9.70
CA GLU A 30 10.24 -9.10 9.03
C GLU A 30 11.16 -9.87 9.97
N GLU A 31 11.30 -9.41 11.22
CA GLU A 31 12.07 -10.14 12.23
C GLU A 31 11.46 -11.52 12.44
N ILE A 32 10.15 -11.62 12.71
CA ILE A 32 9.45 -12.90 12.85
C ILE A 32 9.67 -13.81 11.62
N ALA A 33 9.55 -13.28 10.41
CA ALA A 33 9.69 -14.05 9.17
C ALA A 33 11.10 -14.59 8.91
N TYR A 34 12.15 -13.89 9.37
CA TYR A 34 13.52 -14.11 8.89
C TYR A 34 14.58 -14.37 9.97
N VAL A 35 14.32 -14.14 11.25
CA VAL A 35 15.27 -14.51 12.32
C VAL A 35 15.48 -16.04 12.38
N PRO A 36 16.60 -16.50 12.95
CA PRO A 36 16.83 -17.91 13.22
C PRO A 36 15.71 -18.51 14.07
N VAL A 37 15.28 -19.73 13.74
CA VAL A 37 14.26 -20.47 14.53
C VAL A 37 14.69 -20.64 15.98
N SER A 38 16.00 -20.78 16.23
CA SER A 38 16.55 -20.88 17.58
C SER A 38 16.24 -19.66 18.46
N GLU A 39 16.16 -18.45 17.90
CA GLU A 39 15.82 -17.25 18.68
C GLU A 39 14.34 -17.24 19.06
N LEU A 40 13.46 -17.73 18.18
CA LEU A 40 12.04 -17.85 18.45
C LEU A 40 11.73 -18.99 19.44
N LEU A 41 12.52 -20.07 19.43
CA LEU A 41 12.40 -21.18 20.37
C LEU A 41 12.78 -20.80 21.82
N GLU A 42 13.45 -19.66 22.03
CA GLU A 42 13.75 -19.16 23.37
C GLU A 42 12.52 -18.54 24.06
N ILE A 43 11.47 -18.20 23.28
CA ILE A 43 10.24 -17.60 23.80
C ILE A 43 9.36 -18.69 24.43
N GLU A 44 8.91 -18.43 25.66
CA GLU A 44 8.03 -19.35 26.37
C GLU A 44 6.67 -19.51 25.65
N GLY A 45 6.29 -20.76 25.36
CA GLY A 45 5.03 -21.09 24.68
C GLY A 45 5.13 -21.22 23.16
N LEU A 46 6.33 -21.05 22.58
CA LEU A 46 6.60 -21.37 21.17
C LEU A 46 7.25 -22.74 21.01
N ASP A 47 6.76 -23.51 20.03
CA ASP A 47 7.39 -24.72 19.52
C ASP A 47 7.67 -24.61 18.02
N GLU A 48 8.38 -25.58 17.46
CA GLU A 48 8.79 -25.56 16.05
C GLU A 48 7.58 -25.41 15.10
N ASP A 49 6.45 -26.07 15.41
CA ASP A 49 5.25 -26.05 14.57
C ASP A 49 4.60 -24.65 14.58
N ILE A 50 4.44 -24.04 15.77
CA ILE A 50 3.90 -22.69 15.91
C ILE A 50 4.83 -21.67 15.24
N ILE A 51 6.14 -21.82 15.40
CA ILE A 51 7.11 -20.92 14.79
C ILE A 51 7.00 -20.96 13.26
N GLU A 52 6.95 -22.15 12.66
CA GLU A 52 6.76 -22.27 11.21
C GLU A 52 5.46 -21.62 10.75
N GLU A 53 4.37 -21.78 11.51
CA GLU A 53 3.09 -21.14 11.21
C GLU A 53 3.19 -19.61 11.26
N LEU A 54 3.73 -19.04 12.33
CA LEU A 54 3.90 -17.59 12.48
C LEU A 54 4.78 -17.02 11.35
N ARG A 55 5.87 -17.72 10.99
CA ARG A 55 6.73 -17.31 9.88
C ARG A 55 5.99 -17.30 8.55
N ASN A 56 5.18 -18.32 8.30
CA ASN A 56 4.38 -18.41 7.09
C ASN A 56 3.35 -17.29 7.01
N ARG A 57 2.65 -16.99 8.12
CA ARG A 57 1.71 -15.87 8.20
C ARG A 57 2.40 -14.52 8.01
N ALA A 58 3.52 -14.30 8.69
CA ALA A 58 4.33 -13.08 8.53
C ALA A 58 4.74 -12.86 7.07
N ARG A 59 5.26 -13.90 6.40
CA ARG A 59 5.64 -13.82 4.98
C ARG A 59 4.44 -13.58 4.06
N ALA A 60 3.33 -14.24 4.32
CA ALA A 60 2.11 -14.06 3.56
C ALA A 60 1.61 -12.61 3.68
N TYR A 61 1.54 -12.08 4.90
CA TYR A 61 1.17 -10.69 5.14
C TYR A 61 2.12 -9.70 4.46
N LEU A 62 3.44 -9.90 4.57
CA LEU A 62 4.43 -9.05 3.91
C LEU A 62 4.31 -9.11 2.38
N THR A 63 4.02 -10.29 1.82
CA THR A 63 3.79 -10.46 0.38
C THR A 63 2.53 -9.73 -0.06
N THR A 64 1.41 -9.92 0.66
CA THR A 64 0.15 -9.22 0.39
C THR A 64 0.30 -7.71 0.53
N LYS A 65 1.03 -7.23 1.54
CA LYS A 65 1.31 -5.81 1.73
C LYS A 65 2.19 -5.25 0.62
N ALA A 66 3.20 -5.99 0.17
CA ALA A 66 4.04 -5.61 -0.97
C ALA A 66 3.22 -5.54 -2.25
N LEU A 67 2.35 -6.51 -2.51
CA LEU A 67 1.44 -6.51 -3.67
C LEU A 67 0.41 -5.38 -3.58
N ALA A 68 -0.17 -5.12 -2.40
CA ALA A 68 -1.08 -4.00 -2.21
C ALA A 68 -0.39 -2.63 -2.33
N ASN A 69 0.92 -2.56 -2.02
CA ASN A 69 1.74 -1.36 -2.27
C ASN A 69 2.11 -1.23 -3.76
N GLU A 70 2.33 -2.33 -4.46
CA GLU A 70 2.57 -2.36 -5.91
C GLU A 70 1.28 -2.04 -6.69
N GLU A 71 0.13 -2.46 -6.15
CA GLU A 71 -1.23 -2.08 -6.55
C GLU A 71 -1.75 -0.84 -5.78
N SER A 72 -0.87 -0.05 -5.14
CA SER A 72 -1.32 1.10 -4.36
C SER A 72 -2.02 2.10 -5.28
N LEU A 73 -3.35 2.13 -5.19
CA LEU A 73 -4.25 3.11 -5.79
C LEU A 73 -4.13 4.46 -5.06
N GLU A 74 -2.90 4.85 -4.69
CA GLU A 74 -2.57 6.16 -4.16
C GLU A 74 -2.04 7.04 -5.30
N PRO A 75 -2.58 8.26 -5.44
CA PRO A 75 -2.10 9.17 -6.47
C PRO A 75 -0.65 9.57 -6.21
N LYS A 76 0.22 9.39 -7.20
CA LYS A 76 1.60 9.85 -7.16
C LYS A 76 1.66 11.38 -7.09
N GLU A 77 2.75 11.90 -6.54
CA GLU A 77 2.93 13.34 -6.33
C GLU A 77 2.81 14.16 -7.62
N GLU A 78 3.27 13.61 -8.74
CA GLU A 78 3.15 14.27 -10.05
C GLU A 78 1.70 14.47 -10.50
N LEU A 79 0.80 13.55 -10.16
CA LEU A 79 -0.64 13.68 -10.43
C LEU A 79 -1.23 14.78 -9.53
N LEU A 80 -0.88 14.79 -8.24
CA LEU A 80 -1.30 15.81 -7.28
C LEU A 80 -0.80 17.23 -7.63
N ASN A 81 0.34 17.32 -8.31
CA ASN A 81 0.95 18.59 -8.72
C ASN A 81 0.31 19.20 -10.00
N LEU A 82 -0.65 18.53 -10.64
CA LEU A 82 -1.38 19.12 -11.76
C LEU A 82 -2.18 20.35 -11.32
N ALA A 83 -2.10 21.41 -12.13
CA ALA A 83 -2.82 22.65 -11.86
C ALA A 83 -4.33 22.38 -11.84
N GLY A 84 -4.98 22.66 -10.70
CA GLY A 84 -6.41 22.43 -10.49
C GLY A 84 -6.76 21.05 -9.94
N MET A 85 -5.81 20.13 -9.84
CA MET A 85 -6.02 18.81 -9.23
C MET A 85 -6.22 18.95 -7.73
N THR A 86 -7.27 18.32 -7.20
CA THR A 86 -7.50 18.21 -5.77
C THR A 86 -7.14 16.81 -5.29
N LEU A 87 -6.83 16.66 -4.00
CA LEU A 87 -6.57 15.35 -3.42
C LEU A 87 -7.76 14.40 -3.59
N GLU A 88 -8.99 14.91 -3.50
CA GLU A 88 -10.21 14.11 -3.66
C GLU A 88 -10.33 13.53 -5.07
N ILE A 89 -10.09 14.34 -6.11
CA ILE A 89 -10.12 13.90 -7.51
C ILE A 89 -8.96 12.93 -7.79
N ALA A 90 -7.75 13.23 -7.30
CA ALA A 90 -6.58 12.38 -7.51
C ALA A 90 -6.76 11.00 -6.85
N VAL A 91 -7.33 10.94 -5.65
CA VAL A 91 -7.67 9.67 -4.99
C VAL A 91 -8.77 8.93 -5.74
N ALA A 92 -9.76 9.64 -6.31
CA ALA A 92 -10.79 9.01 -7.11
C ALA A 92 -10.25 8.42 -8.42
N LEU A 93 -9.34 9.12 -9.09
CA LEU A 93 -8.59 8.63 -10.26
C LEU A 93 -7.76 7.40 -9.89
N ALA A 94 -7.01 7.48 -8.79
CA ALA A 94 -6.17 6.38 -8.35
C ALA A 94 -6.99 5.13 -8.05
N LYS A 95 -8.20 5.26 -7.46
CA LYS A 95 -9.15 4.15 -7.28
C LYS A 95 -9.64 3.50 -8.58
N GLN A 96 -9.57 4.21 -9.70
CA GLN A 96 -9.88 3.70 -11.04
C GLN A 96 -8.65 3.09 -11.74
N GLY A 97 -7.50 3.00 -11.05
CA GLY A 97 -6.24 2.53 -11.62
C GLY A 97 -5.41 3.63 -12.29
N VAL A 98 -5.75 4.91 -12.07
CA VAL A 98 -5.03 6.07 -12.62
C VAL A 98 -4.28 6.77 -11.49
N THR A 99 -3.12 6.23 -11.16
CA THR A 99 -2.25 6.66 -10.06
C THR A 99 -1.24 7.71 -10.48
N ASP A 100 -0.92 7.81 -11.77
CA ASP A 100 0.12 8.72 -12.26
C ASP A 100 -0.25 9.46 -13.55
N LEU A 101 0.66 10.32 -14.01
CA LEU A 101 0.42 11.14 -15.20
C LEU A 101 0.45 10.34 -16.51
N GLU A 102 1.15 9.21 -16.57
CA GLU A 102 1.18 8.36 -17.76
C GLU A 102 -0.16 7.66 -17.92
N GLU A 103 -0.65 7.04 -16.85
CA GLU A 103 -1.97 6.40 -16.81
C GLU A 103 -3.09 7.39 -17.11
N LEU A 104 -3.00 8.63 -16.59
CA LEU A 104 -3.97 9.69 -16.88
C LEU A 104 -3.92 10.16 -18.34
N ALA A 105 -2.72 10.22 -18.94
CA ALA A 105 -2.56 10.61 -20.35
C ALA A 105 -3.18 9.58 -21.31
N GLU A 106 -3.25 8.32 -20.90
CA GLU A 106 -3.88 7.25 -21.68
C GLU A 106 -5.42 7.27 -21.63
N GLN A 107 -6.03 7.91 -20.63
CA GLN A 107 -7.48 7.91 -20.46
C GLN A 107 -8.23 8.72 -21.52
N GLY A 108 -9.49 8.32 -21.75
CA GLY A 108 -10.54 9.08 -22.39
C GLY A 108 -11.27 10.02 -21.42
N THR A 109 -11.83 11.11 -21.93
CA THR A 109 -12.60 12.05 -21.10
C THR A 109 -13.85 11.39 -20.51
N ASP A 110 -14.45 10.47 -21.26
CA ASP A 110 -15.59 9.63 -20.87
C ASP A 110 -15.24 8.58 -19.82
N GLU A 111 -13.97 8.20 -19.69
CA GLU A 111 -13.53 7.19 -18.72
C GLU A 111 -13.41 7.75 -17.30
N ILE A 112 -13.13 9.05 -17.17
CA ILE A 112 -12.92 9.71 -15.87
C ILE A 112 -14.03 10.69 -15.48
N CYS A 113 -14.97 11.03 -16.37
CA CYS A 113 -16.03 12.01 -16.10
C CYS A 113 -17.07 11.57 -15.05
N ASP A 114 -17.05 10.29 -14.63
CA ASP A 114 -17.93 9.76 -13.59
C ASP A 114 -17.46 10.14 -12.16
N ILE A 115 -16.31 10.80 -12.02
CA ILE A 115 -15.76 11.26 -10.73
C ILE A 115 -16.52 12.49 -10.23
N GLU A 116 -17.01 12.42 -9.00
CA GLU A 116 -17.70 13.55 -8.36
C GLU A 116 -16.75 14.77 -8.25
N GLY A 117 -17.19 15.92 -8.78
CA GLY A 117 -16.38 17.14 -8.82
C GLY A 117 -15.51 17.28 -10.07
N LEU A 118 -15.54 16.31 -10.99
CA LEU A 118 -14.84 16.37 -12.26
C LEU A 118 -15.86 16.43 -13.43
N ASP A 119 -15.95 17.58 -14.09
CA ASP A 119 -16.77 17.72 -15.30
C ASP A 119 -15.99 17.35 -16.57
N GLU A 120 -16.71 17.11 -17.68
CA GLU A 120 -16.11 16.70 -18.97
C GLU A 120 -15.02 17.67 -19.44
N LYS A 121 -15.20 18.97 -19.17
CA LYS A 121 -14.23 19.99 -19.53
C LYS A 121 -12.93 19.86 -18.72
N SER A 122 -13.04 19.77 -17.39
CA SER A 122 -11.91 19.65 -16.49
C SER A 122 -11.18 18.31 -16.68
N ALA A 123 -11.93 17.23 -16.93
CA ALA A 123 -11.38 15.93 -17.31
C ALA A 123 -10.51 16.03 -18.58
N GLY A 124 -11.02 16.68 -19.62
CA GLY A 124 -10.25 16.95 -20.84
C GLY A 124 -9.01 17.79 -20.59
N GLU A 125 -9.10 18.81 -19.73
CA GLU A 125 -7.96 19.66 -19.35
C GLU A 125 -6.87 18.86 -18.61
N PHE A 126 -7.23 17.98 -17.67
CA PHE A 126 -6.27 17.13 -16.96
C PHE A 126 -5.59 16.11 -17.88
N ILE A 127 -6.34 15.43 -18.75
CA ILE A 127 -5.79 14.48 -19.71
C ILE A 127 -4.83 15.19 -20.67
N MET A 128 -5.21 16.36 -21.18
CA MET A 128 -4.32 17.16 -22.04
C MET A 128 -3.08 17.63 -21.29
N ALA A 129 -3.21 18.07 -20.03
CA ALA A 129 -2.07 18.48 -19.21
C ALA A 129 -1.11 17.31 -18.97
N ALA A 130 -1.64 16.13 -18.64
CA ALA A 130 -0.87 14.90 -18.47
C ALA A 130 -0.14 14.50 -19.77
N ARG A 131 -0.83 14.49 -20.91
CA ARG A 131 -0.23 14.26 -22.24
C ARG A 131 0.86 15.26 -22.56
N ASN A 132 0.63 16.54 -22.29
CA ASN A 132 1.64 17.58 -22.53
C ASN A 132 2.90 17.33 -21.71
N ILE A 133 2.77 16.96 -20.43
CA ILE A 133 3.91 16.70 -19.55
C ILE A 133 4.63 15.38 -19.89
N LYS A 134 3.92 14.32 -20.28
CA LYS A 134 4.52 13.01 -20.53
C LYS A 134 4.98 12.80 -21.97
N TRP A 135 4.23 13.28 -22.94
CA TRP A 135 4.47 12.98 -24.37
C TRP A 135 5.05 14.16 -25.14
N PHE A 136 4.84 15.39 -24.68
CA PHE A 136 5.28 16.59 -25.38
C PHE A 136 6.35 17.40 -24.63
N ASN A 137 6.77 16.95 -23.45
CA ASN A 137 7.80 17.62 -22.64
C ASN A 137 9.22 17.10 -22.93
N GLU A 138 9.41 16.37 -24.04
CA GLU A 138 10.72 16.15 -24.66
C GLU A 138 11.13 17.38 -25.49
N GLU A 139 11.27 18.55 -24.86
CA GLU A 139 12.04 19.71 -25.36
C GLU A 139 12.70 20.50 -24.22
#